data_AF-A0A1V4WXP4-F1
#
_entry.id   AF-A0A1V4WXP4-F1
#
_cell.length_a   1.000
_cell.length_b   1.000
_cell.length_c   1.000
_cell.angle_alpha   90.00
_cell.angle_beta   90.00
_cell.angle_gamma   90.00
#
_symmetry.space_group_name_H-M   'P 1'
#
loop_
_entity.id
_entity.type
_entity.pdbx_description
1 polymer ?
#
loop_
_entity_poly.entity_id
_entity_poly.type
_entity_poly.pdbx_seq_one_letter_code
_entity_poly.pdbx_strand_id
1 'polypeptide(L)' 'MTKGDRVSFTFAKKTMEGTVEQIFPKTVYIKADFPKDKGKIIKRKIKDVK' A
#
# COMPACT_ATOMS: atom_id res chain seq x y z
N MET A 1 2.85 -7.08 -9.14
CA MET A 1 3.16 -5.92 -8.29
C MET A 1 4.55 -5.44 -8.68
N THR A 2 4.63 -4.30 -9.34
CA THR A 2 5.87 -3.58 -9.65
C THR A 2 5.86 -2.22 -8.95
N LYS A 3 7.02 -1.57 -8.84
CA LYS A 3 7.08 -0.19 -8.33
C LYS A 3 6.29 0.71 -9.27
N GLY A 4 5.31 1.45 -8.73
CA GLY A 4 4.38 2.29 -9.48
C GLY A 4 2.99 1.67 -9.71
N ASP A 5 2.78 0.38 -9.39
CA ASP A 5 1.45 -0.23 -9.45
C ASP A 5 0.51 0.40 -8.44
N ARG A 6 -0.74 0.63 -8.85
CA ARG A 6 -1.83 0.92 -7.91
C ARG A 6 -2.32 -0.37 -7.29
N VAL A 7 -2.44 -0.36 -5.97
CA VAL A 7 -2.85 -1.50 -5.16
C VAL A 7 -3.97 -1.07 -4.23
N SER A 8 -4.90 -1.99 -4.00
CA SER A 8 -5.97 -1.79 -3.04
C SER A 8 -5.71 -2.67 -1.82
N PHE A 9 -5.88 -2.10 -0.63
CA PHE A 9 -5.67 -2.83 0.61
C PHE A 9 -6.71 -2.44 1.65
N THR A 10 -7.07 -3.39 2.51
CA THR A 10 -8.03 -3.11 3.58
C THR A 10 -7.33 -2.47 4.78
N PHE A 11 -7.80 -1.28 5.16
CA PHE A 11 -7.35 -0.55 6.34
C PHE A 11 -8.54 -0.07 7.16
N ALA A 12 -8.57 -0.42 8.45
CA ALA A 12 -9.66 -0.05 9.36
C ALA A 12 -11.07 -0.40 8.81
N LYS A 13 -11.22 -1.60 8.22
CA LYS A 13 -12.45 -2.09 7.55
C LYS A 13 -12.89 -1.30 6.31
N LYS A 14 -12.06 -0.38 5.80
CA LYS A 14 -12.27 0.31 4.53
C LYS A 14 -11.25 -0.17 3.51
N THR A 15 -11.65 -0.25 2.25
CA THR A 15 -10.71 -0.43 1.16
C THR A 15 -10.05 0.91 0.89
N MET A 16 -8.73 0.93 0.94
CA MET A 16 -7.91 2.08 0.60
C MET A 16 -7.11 1.76 -0.64
N GLU A 17 -6.82 2.79 -1.42
CA GLU A 17 -5.97 2.71 -2.59
C GLU A 17 -4.63 3.37 -2.29
N GLY A 18 -3.57 2.82 -2.89
CA GLY A 18 -2.25 3.40 -2.82
C GLY A 18 -1.39 2.93 -3.97
N THR A 19 -0.19 3.50 -4.06
CA THR A 19 0.78 3.20 -5.10
C THR A 19 1.98 2.51 -4.47
N VAL A 20 2.47 1.45 -5.10
CA VAL A 20 3.65 0.73 -4.63
C VAL A 20 4.89 1.59 -4.83
N GLU A 21 5.53 1.99 -3.74
CA GLU A 21 6.74 2.81 -3.78
C GLU A 21 8.02 1.96 -3.73
N GLN A 22 7.99 0.85 -2.97
CA GLN A 22 9.12 -0.07 -2.89
C GLN A 22 8.66 -1.51 -2.64
N ILE A 23 9.30 -2.47 -3.29
CA ILE A 23 9.00 -3.90 -3.16
C ILE A 23 10.22 -4.62 -2.63
N PHE A 24 10.03 -5.39 -1.57
CA PHE A 24 10.99 -6.34 -1.05
C PHE A 24 10.41 -7.75 -1.15
N PRO A 25 11.23 -8.81 -1.09
CA PRO A 25 10.76 -10.19 -1.28
C PRO A 25 9.61 -10.63 -0.34
N LYS A 26 9.50 -10.02 0.85
CA LYS A 26 8.46 -10.36 1.85
C LYS A 26 7.52 -9.20 2.19
N THR A 27 7.89 -7.96 1.86
CA THR A 27 7.16 -6.76 2.27
C THR A 27 7.09 -5.75 1.14
N VAL A 28 6.01 -4.99 1.11
CA VAL A 28 5.80 -3.91 0.15
C VAL A 28 5.55 -2.62 0.91
N TYR A 29 6.14 -1.55 0.41
CA TYR A 29 5.92 -0.19 0.86
C TYR A 29 4.94 0.45 -0.12
N ILE A 30 3.80 0.86 0.41
CA ILE A 30 2.71 1.44 -0.35
C ILE A 30 2.56 2.87 0.12
N LYS A 31 2.67 3.81 -0.80
CA LYS A 31 2.29 5.20 -0.58
C LYS A 31 0.79 5.30 -0.74
N ALA A 32 0.07 5.55 0.34
CA ALA A 32 -1.38 5.68 0.33
C ALA A 32 -1.78 7.09 0.71
N ASP A 33 -2.81 7.59 0.04
CA ASP A 33 -3.42 8.88 0.33
C ASP A 33 -4.56 8.68 1.32
N PHE A 34 -4.25 8.73 2.62
CA PHE A 34 -5.29 8.68 3.64
C PHE A 34 -6.02 10.03 3.71
N PRO A 35 -7.32 10.05 4.06
CA PRO A 35 -8.10 11.29 4.18
C PRO A 35 -7.48 12.33 5.12
N LYS A 36 -6.74 11.87 6.14
CA LYS A 36 -6.07 12.71 7.14
C LYS A 36 -4.54 12.73 7.04
N ASP A 37 -3.96 11.89 6.17
CA ASP A 37 -2.52 11.73 6.00
C ASP A 37 -2.23 11.40 4.53
N LYS A 38 -2.25 12.44 3.67
CA LYS A 38 -1.93 12.30 2.25
C LYS A 38 -0.46 11.94 2.06
N GLY A 39 -0.17 10.99 1.17
CA GLY A 39 1.19 10.54 0.87
C GLY A 39 1.88 9.69 1.94
N LYS A 40 1.17 9.13 2.92
CA LYS A 40 1.76 8.28 3.96
C LYS A 40 2.25 6.96 3.40
N ILE A 41 3.48 6.60 3.72
CA ILE A 41 4.07 5.32 3.30
C ILE A 41 3.78 4.28 4.39
N ILE A 42 3.10 3.21 4.02
CA ILE A 42 2.82 2.08 4.90
C ILE A 42 3.62 0.85 4.47
N LYS A 43 4.07 0.08 5.46
CA LYS A 43 4.71 -1.22 5.24
C LYS A 43 3.68 -2.33 5.42
N ARG A 44 3.51 -3.16 4.41
CA ARG A 44 2.64 -4.35 4.45
C ARG A 44 3.41 -5.59 4.00
N LYS A 45 2.95 -6.78 4.39
CA LYS A 45 3.45 -8.02 3.80
C LYS A 45 2.81 -8.19 2.44
N ILE A 46 3.56 -8.72 1.47
CA ILE A 46 3.03 -8.96 0.11
C ILE A 46 1.79 -9.86 0.14
N LYS A 47 1.73 -10.83 1.07
CA LYS A 47 0.58 -11.73 1.22
C LYS A 47 -0.73 -11.03 1.62
N ASP A 48 -0.64 -9.86 2.25
CA ASP A 48 -1.79 -9.10 2.75
C ASP A 48 -2.29 -8.06 1.72
N VAL A 49 -1.62 -7.94 0.58
CA VAL A 49 -1.96 -6.98 -0.48
C VAL A 49 -2.37 -7.78 -1.70
N LYS A 50 -3.61 -7.57 -2.16
CA LYS A 50 -4.18 -8.22 -3.34
C LYS A 50 -4.07 -7.33 -4.56
#